data_AF-X6FQW7-F1
#
_entry.id   AF-X6FQW7-F1
#
_cell.length_a   1.000
_cell.length_b   1.000
_cell.length_c   1.000
_cell.angle_alpha   90.00
_cell.angle_beta   90.00
_cell.angle_gamma   90.00
#
_symmetry.space_group_name_H-M   'P 1'
#
loop_
_entity.id
_entity.type
_entity.pdbx_description
1 polymer ?
#
loop_
_entity_poly.entity_id
_entity_poly.type
_entity_poly.pdbx_seq_one_letter_code
_entity_poly.pdbx_strand_id
1 'polypeptide(L)' 'MIAQDEVAQGAMEVVKSNLGATEEEIAITVARMLGFKATSAQLRQLISAGVDDLIAKGLLRPQDGLLVAGESASEALAEV' A
#
# COMPACT_ATOMS: atom_id res chain seq x y z
N MET A 1 12.30 10.45 9.85
CA MET A 1 11.97 9.02 10.03
C MET A 1 10.61 8.87 9.37
N ILE A 2 10.49 8.14 8.27
CA ILE A 2 9.20 7.97 7.59
C ILE A 2 8.32 7.15 8.54
N ALA A 3 7.13 7.66 8.87
CA ALA A 3 6.22 6.88 9.71
C ALA A 3 5.74 5.68 8.89
N GLN A 4 5.80 4.49 9.49
CA GLN A 4 5.31 3.25 8.87
C GLN A 4 3.83 3.39 8.48
N ASP A 5 3.10 4.22 9.23
CA ASP A 5 1.70 4.57 8.98
C ASP A 5 1.49 5.34 7.67
N GLU A 6 2.36 6.30 7.33
CA GLU A 6 2.27 7.05 6.06
C GLU A 6 2.48 6.14 4.85
N VAL A 7 3.40 5.18 4.98
CA VAL A 7 3.65 4.16 3.95
C VAL A 7 2.45 3.24 3.78
N ALA A 8 1.85 2.80 4.89
CA ALA A 8 0.68 1.94 4.86
C ALA A 8 -0.53 2.66 4.25
N GLN A 9 -0.82 3.90 4.68
CA GLN A 9 -1.87 4.75 4.11
C GLN A 9 -1.64 4.98 2.61
N GLY A 10 -0.40 5.30 2.23
CA GLY A 10 -0.05 5.47 0.82
C GLY A 10 -0.28 4.20 0.02
N ALA A 11 0.17 3.03 0.51
CA ALA A 11 -0.03 1.77 -0.19
C ALA A 11 -1.52 1.45 -0.38
N MET A 12 -2.32 1.70 0.65
CA MET A 12 -3.77 1.47 0.62
C MET A 12 -4.48 2.40 -0.36
N GLU A 13 -4.08 3.68 -0.41
CA GLU A 13 -4.62 4.66 -1.37
C GLU A 13 -4.27 4.29 -2.82
N VAL A 14 -3.06 3.79 -3.07
CA VAL A 14 -2.64 3.34 -4.41
C VAL A 14 -3.46 2.14 -4.84
N VAL A 15 -3.61 1.14 -3.98
CA VAL A 15 -4.39 -0.06 -4.26
C VAL A 15 -5.87 0.31 -4.50
N LYS A 16 -6.42 1.21 -3.69
CA LYS A 16 -7.81 1.67 -3.81
C LYS A 16 -8.05 2.48 -5.09
N SER A 17 -7.13 3.38 -5.43
CA SER A 17 -7.23 4.21 -6.65
C SER A 17 -7.06 3.39 -7.93
N ASN A 18 -6.24 2.34 -7.90
CA ASN A 18 -5.97 1.51 -9.08
C ASN A 18 -6.81 0.22 -9.13
N LEU A 19 -7.70 -0.01 -8.15
CA LEU A 19 -8.47 -1.26 -7.98
C LEU A 19 -7.58 -2.51 -7.91
N GLY A 20 -6.35 -2.34 -7.40
CA GLY A 20 -5.30 -3.34 -7.42
C GLY A 20 -3.97 -2.78 -7.91
N ALA A 21 -2.87 -3.13 -7.25
CA ALA A 21 -1.54 -2.72 -7.67
C ALA A 21 -0.49 -3.78 -7.34
N THR A 22 0.59 -3.84 -8.13
CA THR A 22 1.75 -4.68 -7.78
C THR A 22 2.59 -3.99 -6.71
N GLU A 23 3.42 -4.74 -5.99
CA GLU A 23 4.37 -4.17 -5.02
C GLU A 23 5.31 -3.13 -5.67
N GLU A 24 5.69 -3.32 -6.94
CA GLU A 24 6.49 -2.35 -7.67
C GLU A 24 5.74 -1.03 -7.91
N GLU A 25 4.50 -1.11 -8.38
CA GLU A 25 3.66 0.06 -8.65
C GLU A 25 3.34 0.82 -7.35
N ILE A 26 3.06 0.08 -6.28
CA ILE A 26 2.88 0.64 -4.93
C ILE A 26 4.16 1.38 -4.53
N ALA A 27 5.32 0.76 -4.66
CA ALA A 27 6.57 1.38 -4.24
C ALA A 27 6.92 2.65 -5.02
N ILE A 28 6.63 2.68 -6.33
CA ILE A 28 6.86 3.85 -7.18
C ILE A 28 5.87 4.97 -6.82
N THR A 29 4.60 4.62 -6.68
CA THR A 29 3.54 5.62 -6.45
C THR A 29 3.61 6.19 -5.04
N VAL A 30 3.81 5.35 -4.02
CA VAL A 30 4.01 5.79 -2.63
C VAL A 30 5.23 6.70 -2.51
N ALA A 31 6.36 6.35 -3.16
CA ALA A 31 7.53 7.21 -3.17
C ALA A 31 7.23 8.60 -3.74
N ARG A 32 6.47 8.68 -4.85
CA ARG A 32 6.05 9.95 -5.44
C ARG A 32 5.10 10.73 -4.53
N MET A 33 4.14 10.07 -3.89
CA MET A 33 3.20 10.72 -2.97
C MET A 33 3.91 11.33 -1.75
N LEU A 34 4.93 10.65 -1.25
CA LEU A 34 5.77 11.13 -0.14
C LEU A 34 6.79 12.21 -0.57
N GLY A 35 6.80 12.61 -1.85
CA GLY A 35 7.70 13.64 -2.38
C GLY A 35 9.12 13.15 -2.68
N PHE A 36 9.38 11.85 -2.69
CA PHE A 36 10.66 11.29 -3.09
C PHE A 36 10.79 11.24 -4.62
N LYS A 37 11.92 11.76 -5.11
CA LYS A 37 12.23 11.79 -6.54
C LYS A 37 12.61 10.42 -7.11
N ALA A 38 13.04 9.49 -6.26
CA ALA A 38 13.42 8.13 -6.64
C ALA A 38 13.14 7.13 -5.50
N THR A 39 12.73 5.93 -5.86
CA THR A 39 12.54 4.82 -4.92
C THR A 39 13.89 4.14 -4.66
N SER A 40 14.57 4.54 -3.59
CA SER A 40 15.80 3.85 -3.15
C SER A 40 15.47 2.44 -2.64
N ALA A 41 16.45 1.52 -2.66
CA ALA A 41 16.26 0.15 -2.18
C ALA A 41 15.72 0.09 -0.74
N GLN A 42 16.23 0.95 0.16
CA GLN A 42 15.75 1.08 1.54
C GLN A 42 14.28 1.50 1.62
N LEU A 43 13.87 2.46 0.79
CA LEU A 43 12.48 2.93 0.73
C LEU A 43 11.57 1.81 0.22
N ARG A 44 12.02 1.06 -0.79
CA ARG A 44 11.30 -0.10 -1.31
C ARG A 44 11.09 -1.17 -0.26
N GLN A 45 12.12 -1.46 0.56
CA GLN A 45 12.01 -2.39 1.68
C GLN A 45 11.04 -1.91 2.76
N LEU A 46 11.07 -0.61 3.10
CA LEU A 46 10.09 -0.02 4.04
C LEU A 46 8.66 -0.14 3.51
N ILE A 47 8.46 0.13 2.21
CA ILE A 47 7.15 0.00 1.56
C ILE A 47 6.68 -1.44 1.55
N SER A 48 7.55 -2.38 1.17
CA SER A 48 7.22 -3.80 1.15
C SER A 48 6.88 -4.31 2.56
N ALA A 49 7.62 -3.87 3.58
CA ALA A 49 7.32 -4.21 4.98
C ALA A 49 5.97 -3.63 5.46
N GLY A 50 5.62 -2.41 5.04
CA GLY A 50 4.31 -1.82 5.34
C GLY A 50 3.16 -2.54 4.64
N VAL A 51 3.37 -2.96 3.38
CA VAL A 51 2.41 -3.78 2.64
C VAL A 51 2.22 -5.15 3.30
N ASP A 52 3.29 -5.81 3.72
CA ASP A 52 3.23 -7.10 4.40
C ASP A 52 2.44 -7.01 5.72
N ASP A 53 2.62 -5.93 6.49
CA ASP A 53 1.82 -5.64 7.69
C ASP A 53 0.33 -5.44 7.36
N LEU A 54 0.01 -4.75 6.27
CA LEU A 54 -1.38 -4.58 5.82
C LEU A 54 -2.02 -5.90 5.39
N ILE A 55 -1.25 -6.79 4.75
CA ILE A 55 -1.71 -8.14 4.40
C ILE A 55 -1.93 -8.96 5.67
N ALA A 56 -0.99 -8.91 6.62
CA ALA A 56 -1.11 -9.59 7.91
C ALA A 56 -2.33 -9.12 8.71
N LYS A 57 -2.71 -7.84 8.59
CA LYS A 57 -3.92 -7.24 9.17
C LYS A 57 -5.21 -7.56 8.40
N GLY A 58 -5.13 -8.17 7.22
CA GLY A 58 -6.29 -8.44 6.35
C GLY A 58 -6.83 -7.22 5.60
N LEU A 59 -6.11 -6.09 5.63
CA LEU A 59 -6.47 -4.86 4.94
C LEU A 59 -6.10 -4.89 3.45
N LEU A 60 -5.06 -5.63 3.10
CA LEU A 60 -4.71 -5.94 1.71
C LEU A 60 -4.77 -7.45 1.52
N ARG A 61 -5.12 -7.89 0.30
CA ARG A 61 -5.05 -9.29 -0.07
C ARG A 61 -4.39 -9.46 -1.44
N PRO A 62 -3.51 -10.46 -1.60
CA PRO A 62 -3.02 -10.83 -2.91
C PRO A 62 -4.15 -11.50 -3.71
N GLN A 63 -4.42 -10.98 -4.91
CA GLN A 63 -5.41 -11.49 -5.86
C GLN A 63 -4.84 -11.41 -7.28
N ASP A 64 -4.76 -12.55 -7.98
CA ASP A 64 -4.28 -12.63 -9.37
C ASP A 64 -2.93 -11.95 -9.65
N GLY A 65 -2.00 -12.01 -8.68
CA GLY A 65 -0.67 -11.38 -8.79
C GLY A 65 -0.66 -9.86 -8.52
N LEU A 66 -1.79 -9.31 -8.10
CA LEU A 66 -1.95 -7.92 -7.66
C LEU A 66 -2.31 -7.89 -6.18
N LEU A 67 -2.04 -6.78 -5.51
CA LEU A 67 -2.54 -6.50 -4.16
C LEU A 67 -3.79 -5.67 -4.28
N VAL A 68 -4.90 -6.17 -3.77
CA VAL A 68 -6.19 -5.48 -3.74
C VAL A 68 -6.61 -5.17 -2.30
N ALA A 69 -7.51 -4.21 -2.13
CA ALA A 69 -8.08 -3.91 -0.83
C ALA A 69 -8.84 -5.14 -0.31
N GLY A 70 -8.54 -5.55 0.92
CA GLY A 70 -9.23 -6.63 1.61
C GLY A 70 -10.65 -6.23 2.01
N GLU A 71 -11.49 -7.23 2.28
CA GLU A 71 -12.90 -7.04 2.63
C GLU A 71 -13.07 -6.18 3.90
N SER A 72 -12.12 -6.27 4.85
CA SER A 72 -12.06 -5.41 6.03
C SER A 72 -11.89 -3.91 5.72
N ALA A 73 -11.35 -3.56 4.55
CA ALA A 73 -11.32 -2.16 4.07
C ALA A 73 -12.64 -1.76 3.36
N SER A 74 -13.38 -2.72 2.83
CA SER A 74 -14.69 -2.51 2.20
C SER A 74 -15.79 -2.30 3.24
N GLU A 75 -15.72 -2.94 4.40
CA GLU A 75 -16.69 -2.77 5.49
C GLU A 75 -16.62 -1.37 6.14
N ALA A 76 -15.44 -0.74 6.16
CA ALA A 76 -15.26 0.59 6.73
C ALA A 76 -15.85 1.75 5.88
N LEU A 77 -16.23 1.49 4.62
CA LEU A 77 -16.84 2.50 3.72
C LEU A 77 -18.37 2.37 3.63
N ALA A 78 -18.98 1.34 4.23
CA ALA A 78 -20.43 1.17 4.25
C ALA A 78 -21.13 1.90 5.41
N GLU A 79 -20.36 2.46 6.35
CA GLU A 79 -20.86 3.23 7.50
C GLU A 79 -20.21 4.63 7.56
N VAL A 80 -20.57 5.52 6.61
CA VAL A 80 -20.61 6.99 6.82
C VAL A 80 -21.43 7.70 5.74
#